data_AF-A0A923E7Y8-F1
#
_entry.id   AF-A0A923E7Y8-F1
#
_cell.length_a   1.000
_cell.length_b   1.000
_cell.length_c   1.000
_cell.angle_alpha   90.00
_cell.angle_beta   90.00
_cell.angle_gamma   90.00
#
_symmetry.space_group_name_H-M   'P 1'
#
loop_
_entity.id
_entity.type
_entity.pdbx_description
1 polymer ?
#
loop_
_entity_poly.entity_id
_entity_poly.type
_entity_poly.pdbx_seq_one_letter_code
_entity_poly.pdbx_strand_id
1 'polypeptide(L)'
;MIGIITIPIGEFCAGLFLQLNLKELIVNLFPIIIFSLLLSIGLMKFPGILMKGFNIFGTFIIILSGIGILLVGSEVIFGVIFIKELTPFSEGMAVVGKIAFILGGAYPMLTFLSKIFKNSFDKLGKILEINSISVAGLIGNLASNLLIFSTFKDMDTKGKVICSAFAVSGAFVFGGQLGFAAGVCPKSVGAFMISKFISGILSICIANVTFTLIK
;
A
#
# COMPACT_ATOMS: atom_id res chain seq x y z
N MET A 1 0.47 1.57 12.73
CA MET A 1 -0.44 0.87 13.66
C MET A 1 -1.88 0.83 13.16
N ILE A 2 -2.56 1.98 13.00
CA ILE A 2 -4.00 2.02 12.69
C ILE A 2 -4.37 1.23 11.43
N GLY A 3 -3.59 1.33 10.34
CA GLY A 3 -3.82 0.48 9.17
C GLY A 3 -3.65 -1.03 9.46
N ILE A 4 -2.61 -1.39 10.23
CA ILE A 4 -2.23 -2.79 10.50
C ILE A 4 -3.32 -3.54 11.28
N ILE A 5 -3.90 -2.92 12.31
CA ILE A 5 -4.91 -3.56 13.17
C ILE A 5 -6.21 -3.88 12.42
N THR A 6 -6.46 -3.23 11.28
CA THR A 6 -7.68 -3.43 10.48
C THR A 6 -7.56 -4.57 9.45
N ILE A 7 -6.35 -5.05 9.18
CA ILE A 7 -6.09 -6.09 8.16
C ILE A 7 -6.87 -7.37 8.46
N PRO A 8 -6.80 -7.96 9.68
CA PRO A 8 -7.49 -9.23 9.94
C PRO A 8 -9.00 -9.16 9.75
N ILE A 9 -9.61 -7.99 9.98
CA ILE A 9 -11.05 -7.78 9.85
C ILE A 9 -11.47 -7.86 8.38
N GLY A 10 -10.71 -7.24 7.47
CA GLY A 10 -11.00 -7.32 6.04
C GLY A 10 -10.77 -8.72 5.49
N GLU A 11 -9.70 -9.39 5.91
CA GLU A 11 -9.43 -10.80 5.56
C GLU A 11 -10.53 -11.75 6.03
N PHE A 12 -11.07 -11.53 7.23
CA PHE A 12 -12.20 -12.31 7.74
C PHE A 12 -13.42 -12.15 6.83
N CYS A 13 -13.80 -10.91 6.51
CA CYS A 13 -14.93 -10.63 5.62
C CYS A 13 -14.73 -11.19 4.20
N ALA A 14 -13.50 -11.14 3.68
CA ALA A 14 -13.18 -11.74 2.39
C ALA A 14 -13.27 -13.28 2.42
N GLY A 15 -12.86 -13.90 3.51
CA GLY A 15 -13.01 -15.34 3.73
C GLY A 15 -14.46 -15.78 3.80
N LEU A 16 -15.33 -14.98 4.45
CA LEU A 16 -16.77 -15.20 4.44
C LEU A 16 -17.36 -15.06 3.03
N PHE A 17 -16.90 -14.07 2.26
CA PHE A 17 -17.33 -13.89 0.87
C PHE A 17 -16.95 -15.08 -0.02
N LEU A 18 -15.79 -15.69 0.23
CA LEU A 18 -15.34 -16.92 -0.43
C LEU A 18 -16.04 -18.19 0.08
N GLN A 19 -16.96 -18.07 1.05
CA GLN A 19 -17.67 -19.18 1.67
C GLN A 19 -16.73 -20.23 2.29
N LEU A 20 -15.59 -19.78 2.83
CA LEU A 20 -14.65 -20.66 3.51
C LEU A 20 -15.26 -21.21 4.80
N ASN A 21 -14.84 -22.41 5.18
CA ASN A 21 -15.20 -22.98 6.47
C ASN A 21 -14.69 -22.07 7.60
N LEU A 22 -15.58 -21.72 8.55
CA LEU A 22 -15.23 -20.83 9.67
C LEU A 22 -14.01 -21.33 10.47
N LYS A 23 -13.87 -22.65 10.64
CA LYS A 23 -12.72 -23.22 11.35
C LYS A 23 -11.42 -22.99 10.59
N GLU A 24 -11.41 -23.25 9.28
CA GLU A 24 -10.24 -23.03 8.41
C GLU A 24 -9.90 -21.54 8.33
N LEU A 25 -10.92 -20.69 8.22
CA LEU A 25 -10.76 -19.24 8.20
C LEU A 25 -10.07 -18.74 9.47
N ILE A 26 -10.56 -19.13 10.65
CA ILE A 26 -9.98 -18.70 11.93
C ILE A 26 -8.55 -19.22 12.08
N VAL A 27 -8.28 -20.48 11.71
CA VAL A 27 -6.93 -21.05 11.78
C VAL A 27 -5.96 -20.30 10.87
N ASN A 28 -6.39 -19.95 9.65
CA ASN A 28 -5.56 -19.19 8.70
C ASN A 28 -5.38 -17.72 9.10
N LEU A 29 -6.38 -17.11 9.74
CA LEU A 29 -6.27 -15.75 10.26
C LEU A 29 -5.42 -15.65 11.53
N PHE A 30 -5.32 -16.73 12.31
CA PHE A 30 -4.67 -16.70 13.61
C PHE A 30 -3.22 -16.20 13.56
N PRO A 31 -2.35 -16.67 12.64
CA PRO A 31 -1.01 -16.09 12.47
C PRO A 31 -1.06 -14.59 12.14
N ILE A 32 -1.98 -14.17 11.27
CA ILE A 32 -2.07 -12.78 10.81
C ILE A 32 -2.52 -11.86 11.94
N ILE A 33 -3.47 -12.30 12.77
CA ILE A 33 -3.91 -11.59 13.98
C ILE A 33 -2.72 -11.40 14.93
N ILE A 34 -1.95 -12.47 15.20
CA ILE A 34 -0.78 -12.39 16.09
C ILE A 34 0.25 -11.39 15.54
N PHE A 35 0.63 -11.51 14.27
CA PHE A 35 1.60 -10.61 13.66
C PHE A 35 1.10 -9.15 13.65
N SER A 36 -0.16 -8.93 13.32
CA SER A 36 -0.79 -7.61 13.33
C SER A 36 -0.77 -6.99 14.73
N LEU A 37 -1.11 -7.76 15.77
CA LEU A 37 -1.07 -7.31 17.16
C LEU A 37 0.35 -7.04 17.64
N LEU A 38 1.30 -7.94 17.38
CA LEU A 38 2.71 -7.76 17.77
C LEU A 38 3.31 -6.50 17.15
N LEU A 39 3.11 -6.30 15.85
CA LEU A 39 3.58 -5.09 15.15
C LEU A 39 2.89 -3.83 15.66
N SER A 40 1.59 -3.90 15.93
CA SER A 40 0.83 -2.77 16.48
C SER A 40 1.31 -2.38 17.87
N ILE A 41 1.47 -3.35 18.78
CA ILE A 41 1.96 -3.13 20.15
C ILE A 41 3.40 -2.63 20.13
N GLY A 42 4.26 -3.21 19.28
CA GLY A 42 5.64 -2.77 19.12
C GLY A 42 5.71 -1.31 18.66
N LEU A 43 4.84 -0.90 17.72
CA LEU A 43 4.78 0.49 17.25
C LEU A 43 4.24 1.44 18.32
N MET A 44 3.35 0.99 19.21
CA MET A 44 2.86 1.80 20.33
C MET A 44 3.90 1.98 21.43
N LYS A 45 4.51 0.88 21.87
CA LYS A 45 5.38 0.88 23.06
C LYS A 45 6.82 1.25 22.75
N PHE A 46 7.32 0.86 21.58
CA PHE A 46 8.73 1.01 21.20
C PHE A 46 8.90 1.56 19.77
N PRO A 47 8.25 2.68 19.41
CA PRO A 47 8.28 3.23 18.05
C PRO A 47 9.72 3.48 17.58
N GLY A 48 10.60 4.01 18.44
CA GLY A 48 11.99 4.30 18.07
C GLY A 48 12.80 3.05 17.69
N ILE A 49 12.59 1.93 18.39
CA ILE A 49 13.31 0.67 18.11
C ILE A 49 12.79 0.05 16.82
N LEU A 50 11.45 -0.05 16.67
CA LEU A 50 10.85 -0.63 15.46
C LEU A 50 11.15 0.21 14.21
N MET A 51 11.08 1.54 14.31
CA MET A 51 11.42 2.42 13.19
C MET A 51 12.89 2.28 12.79
N LYS A 52 13.83 2.14 13.75
CA LYS A 52 15.23 1.82 13.46
C LYS A 52 15.36 0.48 12.75
N GLY A 53 14.65 -0.55 13.22
CA GLY A 53 14.62 -1.87 12.59
C GLY A 53 14.11 -1.82 11.14
N PHE A 54 13.00 -1.14 10.90
CA PHE A 54 12.47 -0.93 9.54
C PHE A 54 13.42 -0.12 8.65
N ASN A 55 14.12 0.87 9.20
CA ASN A 55 15.11 1.63 8.43
C ASN A 55 16.31 0.77 8.04
N ILE A 56 16.83 -0.06 8.95
CA ILE A 56 17.91 -1.02 8.66
C ILE A 56 17.46 -2.00 7.59
N PHE A 57 16.25 -2.56 7.73
CA PHE A 57 15.68 -3.48 6.74
C PHE A 57 15.52 -2.81 5.37
N GLY A 58 14.97 -1.60 5.31
CA GLY A 58 14.84 -0.84 4.06
C GLY A 58 16.20 -0.52 3.43
N THR A 59 17.19 -0.13 4.24
CA THR A 59 18.56 0.12 3.78
C THR A 59 19.20 -1.14 3.23
N PHE A 60 18.98 -2.29 3.88
CA PHE A 60 19.45 -3.58 3.39
C PHE A 60 18.87 -3.93 2.01
N ILE A 61 17.57 -3.73 1.79
CA ILE A 61 16.93 -3.94 0.47
C ILE A 61 17.53 -3.01 -0.59
N ILE A 62 17.83 -1.74 -0.24
CA ILE A 62 18.47 -0.78 -1.15
C ILE A 62 19.87 -1.26 -1.53
N ILE A 63 20.68 -1.69 -0.56
CA ILE A 63 22.03 -2.22 -0.81
C ILE A 63 21.95 -3.46 -1.70
N LEU A 64 21.07 -4.41 -1.39
CA LEU A 64 20.89 -5.62 -2.18
C LEU A 64 20.47 -5.31 -3.62
N SER A 65 19.56 -4.35 -3.79
CA SER A 65 19.11 -3.87 -5.09
C SER A 65 20.26 -3.19 -5.86
N GLY A 66 21.10 -2.40 -5.18
CA GLY A 66 22.30 -1.80 -5.74
C GLY A 66 23.31 -2.84 -6.23
N ILE A 67 23.56 -3.90 -5.45
CA ILE A 67 24.40 -5.03 -5.86
C ILE A 67 23.80 -5.72 -7.10
N GLY A 68 22.49 -5.98 -7.12
CA GLY A 68 21.82 -6.58 -8.27
C GLY A 68 21.99 -5.75 -9.54
N ILE A 69 21.81 -4.42 -9.46
CA ILE A 69 22.03 -3.50 -10.58
C ILE A 69 23.50 -3.50 -11.03
N LEU A 70 24.46 -3.53 -10.10
CA LEU A 70 25.89 -3.60 -10.43
C LEU A 70 26.25 -4.88 -11.18
N LEU A 71 25.74 -6.04 -10.73
CA LEU A 71 25.98 -7.33 -11.38
C LEU A 71 25.41 -7.35 -12.80
N VAL A 72 24.14 -6.96 -12.96
CA VAL A 72 23.48 -6.88 -14.28
C VAL A 72 24.17 -5.83 -15.17
N GLY A 73 24.57 -4.68 -14.62
CA GLY A 73 25.27 -3.64 -15.35
C GLY A 73 26.66 -4.09 -15.83
N SER A 74 27.37 -4.89 -15.03
CA SER A 74 28.68 -5.42 -15.41
C SER A 74 28.60 -6.44 -16.54
N GLU A 75 27.53 -7.23 -16.60
CA GLU A 75 27.24 -8.11 -17.73
C GLU A 75 27.02 -7.30 -19.02
N VAL A 76 26.23 -6.23 -18.96
CA VAL A 76 25.91 -5.39 -20.13
C VAL A 76 27.13 -4.61 -20.64
N ILE A 77 27.94 -4.05 -19.74
CA ILE A 77 29.05 -3.15 -20.10
C ILE A 77 30.31 -3.95 -20.45
N PHE A 78 30.67 -4.95 -19.65
CA PHE A 78 31.93 -5.68 -19.76
C PHE A 78 31.78 -7.10 -20.34
N GLY A 79 30.55 -7.60 -20.50
CA GLY A 79 30.30 -8.98 -20.94
C GLY A 79 30.61 -10.05 -19.88
N VAL A 80 30.85 -9.64 -18.62
CA VAL A 80 31.22 -10.55 -17.54
C VAL A 80 29.97 -11.01 -16.79
N ILE A 81 29.66 -12.30 -16.88
CA ILE A 81 28.52 -12.91 -16.19
C ILE A 81 28.98 -13.44 -14.83
N PHE A 82 28.59 -12.75 -13.76
CA PHE A 82 28.86 -13.20 -12.38
C PHE A 82 27.86 -14.24 -11.89
N ILE A 83 26.58 -14.11 -12.27
CA ILE A 83 25.49 -15.00 -11.86
C ILE A 83 24.59 -15.26 -13.07
N LYS A 84 24.48 -16.53 -13.48
CA LYS A 84 23.74 -16.94 -14.70
C LYS A 84 22.22 -16.81 -14.61
N GLU A 85 21.66 -16.81 -13.41
CA GLU A 85 20.21 -16.83 -13.16
C GLU A 85 19.64 -15.43 -12.87
N LEU A 86 20.42 -14.37 -13.05
CA LEU A 86 19.90 -13.01 -12.90
C LEU A 86 18.92 -12.67 -14.03
N THR A 87 17.85 -11.96 -13.67
CA THR A 87 16.90 -11.43 -14.65
C THR A 87 17.65 -10.53 -15.65
N PRO A 88 17.46 -10.70 -16.97
CA PRO A 88 18.15 -9.90 -17.97
C PRO A 88 17.88 -8.39 -17.82
N PHE A 89 18.89 -7.57 -18.15
CA PHE A 89 18.77 -6.11 -18.10
C PHE A 89 17.57 -5.58 -18.90
N SER A 90 17.30 -6.15 -20.07
CA SER A 90 16.20 -5.76 -20.96
C SER A 90 14.83 -5.95 -20.30
N GLU A 91 14.63 -7.05 -19.57
CA GLU A 91 13.40 -7.31 -18.82
C GLU A 91 13.26 -6.34 -17.65
N GLY A 92 14.33 -6.13 -16.88
CA GLY A 92 14.36 -5.16 -15.79
C GLY A 92 14.00 -3.75 -16.26
N MET A 93 14.62 -3.31 -17.37
CA MET A 93 14.34 -2.01 -17.98
C MET A 93 12.90 -1.92 -18.51
N ALA A 94 12.37 -2.99 -19.10
CA ALA A 94 10.98 -3.03 -19.57
C ALA A 94 9.99 -2.89 -18.40
N VAL A 95 10.26 -3.52 -17.25
CA VAL A 95 9.43 -3.39 -16.04
C VAL A 95 9.48 -1.95 -15.50
N VAL A 96 10.67 -1.38 -15.33
CA VAL A 96 10.84 0.00 -14.84
C VAL A 96 10.19 1.01 -15.79
N GLY A 97 10.37 0.84 -17.11
CA GLY A 97 9.75 1.69 -18.14
C GLY A 97 8.22 1.64 -18.07
N LYS A 98 7.62 0.45 -17.94
CA LYS A 98 6.16 0.31 -17.77
C LYS A 98 5.68 1.03 -16.52
N ILE A 99 6.39 0.90 -15.39
CA ILE A 99 6.04 1.60 -14.14
C ILE A 99 6.11 3.11 -14.35
N ALA A 100 7.15 3.62 -15.01
CA ALA A 100 7.29 5.05 -15.29
C ALA A 100 6.15 5.60 -16.15
N PHE A 101 5.74 4.89 -17.21
CA PHE A 101 4.59 5.27 -18.04
C PHE A 101 3.27 5.24 -17.28
N ILE A 102 3.03 4.19 -16.47
CA ILE A 102 1.82 4.07 -15.65
C ILE A 102 1.74 5.22 -14.64
N LEU A 103 2.82 5.49 -13.91
CA LEU A 103 2.85 6.59 -12.94
C LEU A 103 2.73 7.95 -13.64
N GLY A 104 3.41 8.15 -14.76
CA GLY A 104 3.32 9.36 -15.58
C GLY A 104 1.89 9.65 -16.05
N GLY A 105 1.12 8.63 -16.43
CA GLY A 105 -0.29 8.77 -16.80
C GLY A 105 -1.25 8.89 -15.60
N ALA A 106 -0.90 8.28 -14.46
CA ALA A 106 -1.74 8.31 -13.27
C ALA A 106 -1.88 9.71 -12.66
N TYR A 107 -0.86 10.59 -12.73
CA TYR A 107 -0.96 11.94 -12.19
C TYR A 107 -1.94 12.86 -12.94
N PRO A 108 -1.88 12.98 -14.29
CA PRO A 108 -2.91 13.67 -15.06
C PRO A 108 -4.30 13.07 -14.83
N MET A 109 -4.41 11.74 -14.78
CA MET A 109 -5.68 11.06 -14.51
C MET A 109 -6.23 11.44 -13.13
N LEU A 110 -5.41 11.41 -12.08
CA LEU A 110 -5.81 11.80 -10.73
C LEU A 110 -6.27 13.27 -10.71
N THR A 111 -5.53 14.16 -11.36
CA THR A 111 -5.88 15.58 -11.51
C THR A 111 -7.21 15.75 -12.24
N PHE A 112 -7.43 14.99 -13.31
CA PHE A 112 -8.66 15.01 -14.09
C PHE A 112 -9.86 14.49 -13.27
N LEU A 113 -9.70 13.38 -12.56
CA LEU A 113 -10.68 12.85 -11.61
C LEU A 113 -11.02 13.89 -10.54
N SER A 114 -10.02 14.54 -9.95
CA SER A 114 -10.22 15.61 -8.97
C SER A 114 -10.98 16.81 -9.52
N LYS A 115 -10.86 17.10 -10.83
CA LYS A 115 -11.63 18.17 -11.49
C LYS A 115 -13.08 17.76 -11.77
N ILE A 116 -13.32 16.56 -12.31
CA ILE A 116 -14.66 16.08 -12.63
C ILE A 116 -15.47 15.81 -11.37
N PHE A 117 -14.88 15.08 -10.42
CA PHE A 117 -15.52 14.70 -9.17
C PHE A 117 -15.29 15.72 -8.06
N LYS A 118 -14.98 16.98 -8.42
CA LYS A 118 -14.69 18.07 -7.47
C LYS A 118 -15.73 18.15 -6.36
N ASN A 119 -17.02 18.17 -6.70
CA ASN A 119 -18.10 18.25 -5.71
C ASN A 119 -18.10 17.06 -4.73
N SER A 120 -17.79 15.86 -5.20
CA SER A 120 -17.70 14.66 -4.35
C SER A 120 -16.45 14.67 -3.49
N PHE A 121 -15.32 15.12 -4.04
CA PHE A 121 -14.05 15.20 -3.32
C PHE A 121 -14.08 16.31 -2.27
N ASP A 122 -14.71 17.45 -2.56
CA ASP A 122 -14.93 18.54 -1.61
C ASP A 122 -15.85 18.09 -0.47
N LYS A 123 -16.91 17.32 -0.76
CA LYS A 123 -17.75 16.70 0.27
C LYS A 123 -16.95 15.73 1.14
N LEU A 124 -16.14 14.86 0.53
CA LEU A 124 -15.30 13.91 1.26
C LEU A 124 -14.28 14.65 2.14
N GLY A 125 -13.65 15.70 1.62
CA GLY A 125 -12.73 16.56 2.35
C GLY A 125 -13.41 17.27 3.53
N LYS A 126 -14.66 17.73 3.37
CA LYS A 126 -15.45 18.30 4.48
C LYS A 126 -15.82 17.27 5.54
N ILE A 127 -16.25 16.06 5.14
CA ILE A 127 -16.60 14.98 6.08
C ILE A 127 -15.39 14.54 6.89
N LEU A 128 -14.22 14.42 6.25
CA LEU A 128 -12.99 14.00 6.90
C LEU A 128 -12.20 15.18 7.51
N GLU A 129 -12.61 16.42 7.25
CA GLU A 129 -11.90 17.66 7.60
C GLU A 129 -10.43 17.68 7.15
N ILE A 130 -10.18 17.27 5.90
CA ILE A 130 -8.84 17.22 5.29
C ILE A 130 -8.79 18.08 4.02
N ASN A 131 -7.59 18.50 3.62
CA ASN A 131 -7.41 19.31 2.42
C ASN A 131 -7.62 18.49 1.13
N SER A 132 -7.77 19.18 -0.01
CA SER A 132 -8.01 18.54 -1.31
C SER A 132 -6.86 17.65 -1.78
N ILE A 133 -5.61 17.95 -1.38
CA ILE A 133 -4.43 17.14 -1.69
C ILE A 133 -4.50 15.80 -0.96
N SER A 134 -4.90 15.80 0.31
CA SER A 134 -5.12 14.59 1.11
C SER A 134 -6.25 13.73 0.54
N VAL A 135 -7.34 14.35 0.08
CA VAL A 135 -8.42 13.62 -0.63
C VAL A 135 -7.87 12.96 -1.90
N ALA A 136 -7.13 13.69 -2.73
CA ALA A 136 -6.49 13.13 -3.91
C ALA A 136 -5.50 12.00 -3.54
N GLY A 137 -4.78 12.14 -2.43
CA GLY A 137 -3.91 11.12 -1.86
C GLY A 137 -4.63 9.82 -1.51
N LEU A 138 -5.81 9.91 -0.87
CA LEU A 138 -6.64 8.74 -0.58
C LEU A 138 -7.05 8.00 -1.85
N ILE A 139 -7.47 8.73 -2.89
CA ILE A 139 -7.81 8.14 -4.19
C ILE A 139 -6.56 7.57 -4.87
N GLY A 140 -5.43 8.27 -4.81
CA GLY A 140 -4.15 7.81 -5.34
C GLY A 140 -3.68 6.49 -4.71
N ASN A 141 -3.86 6.32 -3.40
CA ASN A 141 -3.49 5.09 -2.69
C ASN A 141 -4.23 3.85 -3.22
N LEU A 142 -5.45 4.00 -3.75
CA LEU A 142 -6.17 2.88 -4.38
C LEU A 142 -5.37 2.29 -5.55
N ALA A 143 -4.60 3.11 -6.27
CA ALA A 143 -3.73 2.68 -7.35
C ALA A 143 -2.32 2.34 -6.86
N SER A 144 -1.67 3.26 -6.12
CA SER A 144 -0.31 3.06 -5.63
C SER A 144 0.09 4.04 -4.54
N ASN A 145 0.80 3.54 -3.53
CA ASN A 145 1.43 4.37 -2.51
C ASN A 145 2.56 5.28 -3.06
N LEU A 146 3.08 5.02 -4.27
CA LEU A 146 4.08 5.91 -4.87
C LEU A 146 3.48 7.27 -5.24
N LEU A 147 2.19 7.32 -5.59
CA LEU A 147 1.52 8.56 -5.99
C LEU A 147 1.38 9.54 -4.83
N ILE A 148 1.16 9.03 -3.61
CA ILE A 148 1.07 9.86 -2.42
C ILE A 148 2.44 10.38 -1.95
N PHE A 149 3.52 9.61 -2.10
CA PHE A 149 4.82 10.02 -1.56
C PHE A 149 5.33 11.33 -2.16
N SER A 150 4.97 11.64 -3.40
CA SER A 150 5.35 12.90 -4.07
C SER A 150 4.62 14.12 -3.51
N THR A 151 3.38 13.96 -3.05
CA THR A 151 2.49 15.04 -2.55
C THR A 151 2.31 15.00 -1.04
N PHE A 152 2.94 14.04 -0.35
CA PHE A 152 2.77 13.81 1.09
C PHE A 152 3.13 15.04 1.92
N LYS A 153 4.14 15.80 1.50
CA LYS A 153 4.57 17.03 2.19
C LYS A 153 3.48 18.11 2.22
N ASP A 154 2.66 18.18 1.18
CA ASP A 154 1.64 19.21 0.96
C ASP A 154 0.28 18.85 1.62
N MET A 155 0.20 17.66 2.23
CA MET A 155 -0.96 17.23 3.01
C MET A 155 -1.00 17.88 4.40
N ASP A 156 -2.22 18.18 4.85
CA ASP A 156 -2.48 18.58 6.22
C ASP A 156 -2.21 17.43 7.21
N THR A 157 -1.97 17.74 8.48
CA THR A 157 -1.57 16.74 9.49
C THR A 157 -2.60 15.62 9.64
N LYS A 158 -3.90 15.95 9.64
CA LYS A 158 -4.98 14.95 9.73
C LYS A 158 -5.00 14.08 8.47
N GLY A 159 -4.88 14.71 7.31
CA GLY A 159 -4.72 14.07 6.01
C GLY A 159 -3.57 13.09 5.95
N LYS A 160 -2.38 13.44 6.46
CA LYS A 160 -1.22 12.55 6.56
C LYS A 160 -1.55 11.29 7.36
N VAL A 161 -2.17 11.44 8.54
CA VAL A 161 -2.54 10.30 9.39
C VAL A 161 -3.55 9.38 8.69
N ILE A 162 -4.62 9.94 8.14
CA ILE A 162 -5.69 9.18 7.47
C ILE A 162 -5.14 8.48 6.22
N CYS A 163 -4.40 9.20 5.38
CA CYS A 163 -3.82 8.64 4.16
C CYS A 163 -2.78 7.57 4.46
N SER A 164 -1.93 7.75 5.47
CA SER A 164 -0.96 6.73 5.89
C SER A 164 -1.62 5.48 6.48
N ALA A 165 -2.72 5.63 7.22
CA ALA A 165 -3.49 4.48 7.72
C ALA A 165 -4.09 3.69 6.55
N PHE A 166 -4.74 4.39 5.62
CA PHE A 166 -5.31 3.79 4.42
C PHE A 166 -4.26 3.17 3.49
N ALA A 167 -3.08 3.77 3.38
CA ALA A 167 -1.96 3.27 2.57
C ALA A 167 -1.49 1.86 2.97
N VAL A 168 -1.73 1.46 4.22
CA VAL A 168 -1.33 0.14 4.74
C VAL A 168 -2.41 -0.91 4.47
N SER A 169 -3.68 -0.57 4.68
CA SER A 169 -4.79 -1.52 4.65
C SER A 169 -5.56 -1.55 3.34
N GLY A 170 -5.81 -0.38 2.74
CA GLY A 170 -6.66 -0.19 1.56
C GLY A 170 -5.93 0.16 0.27
N ALA A 171 -4.60 0.24 0.30
CA ALA A 171 -3.83 0.54 -0.90
C ALA A 171 -3.85 -0.60 -1.94
N PHE A 172 -3.62 -0.22 -3.20
CA PHE A 172 -3.51 -1.10 -4.37
C PHE A 172 -4.76 -1.92 -4.71
N VAL A 173 -5.94 -1.49 -4.27
CA VAL A 173 -7.24 -2.08 -4.67
C VAL A 173 -7.38 -2.13 -6.18
N PHE A 174 -6.93 -1.10 -6.89
CA PHE A 174 -6.92 -1.00 -8.35
C PHE A 174 -5.50 -0.97 -8.92
N GLY A 175 -4.52 -1.43 -8.13
CA GLY A 175 -3.10 -1.34 -8.44
C GLY A 175 -2.46 -2.68 -8.83
N GLY A 176 -1.14 -2.75 -8.68
CA GLY A 176 -0.37 -3.96 -8.99
C GLY A 176 -0.79 -5.20 -8.20
N GLN A 177 -1.26 -5.04 -6.96
CA GLN A 177 -1.74 -6.17 -6.15
C GLN A 177 -3.03 -6.78 -6.72
N LEU A 178 -3.94 -5.96 -7.26
CA LEU A 178 -5.11 -6.45 -8.00
C LEU A 178 -4.67 -7.17 -9.27
N GLY A 179 -3.74 -6.58 -10.04
CA GLY A 179 -3.21 -7.21 -11.25
C GLY A 179 -2.58 -8.58 -10.99
N PHE A 180 -1.84 -8.71 -9.89
CA PHE A 180 -1.29 -9.99 -9.43
C PHE A 180 -2.41 -10.97 -9.04
N ALA A 181 -3.38 -10.54 -8.23
CA ALA A 181 -4.51 -11.38 -7.83
C ALA A 181 -5.32 -11.85 -9.05
N ALA A 182 -5.57 -10.97 -10.02
CA ALA A 182 -6.27 -11.29 -11.25
C ALA A 182 -5.47 -12.25 -12.15
N GLY A 183 -4.14 -12.15 -12.17
CA GLY A 183 -3.28 -13.04 -12.95
C GLY A 183 -3.13 -14.45 -12.34
N VAL A 184 -3.04 -14.53 -11.01
CA VAL A 184 -2.76 -15.80 -10.30
C VAL A 184 -4.03 -16.53 -9.87
N CYS A 185 -5.03 -15.80 -9.35
CA CYS A 185 -6.30 -16.38 -8.92
C CYS A 185 -7.49 -15.46 -9.24
N PRO A 186 -7.94 -15.41 -10.51
CA PRO A 186 -9.03 -14.53 -10.94
C PRO A 186 -10.31 -14.67 -10.11
N LYS A 187 -10.61 -15.88 -9.63
CA LYS A 187 -11.80 -16.18 -8.81
C LYS A 187 -11.80 -15.48 -7.46
N SER A 188 -10.62 -15.12 -6.93
CA SER A 188 -10.46 -14.48 -5.63
C SER A 188 -10.37 -12.95 -5.72
N VAL A 189 -10.47 -12.36 -6.91
CA VAL A 189 -10.37 -10.91 -7.11
C VAL A 189 -11.44 -10.14 -6.33
N GLY A 190 -12.70 -10.62 -6.34
CA GLY A 190 -13.78 -9.99 -5.57
C GLY A 190 -13.50 -10.00 -4.07
N ALA A 191 -13.01 -11.13 -3.54
CA ALA A 191 -12.63 -11.27 -2.14
C ALA A 191 -11.45 -10.36 -1.77
N PHE A 192 -10.44 -10.26 -2.64
CA PHE A 192 -9.32 -9.34 -2.47
C PHE A 192 -9.80 -7.88 -2.35
N MET A 193 -10.68 -7.44 -3.25
CA MET A 193 -11.23 -6.08 -3.20
C MET A 193 -12.03 -5.85 -1.92
N ILE A 194 -12.87 -6.82 -1.51
CA ILE A 194 -13.66 -6.74 -0.27
C ILE A 194 -12.74 -6.59 0.96
N SER A 195 -11.70 -7.40 1.06
CA SER A 195 -10.73 -7.30 2.15
C SER A 195 -10.13 -5.91 2.24
N LYS A 196 -9.60 -5.41 1.12
CA LYS A 196 -8.94 -4.11 1.04
C LYS A 196 -9.88 -2.95 1.32
N PHE A 197 -11.11 -2.98 0.80
CA PHE A 197 -12.09 -1.92 1.07
C PHE A 197 -12.52 -1.92 2.53
N ILE A 198 -12.81 -3.07 3.13
CA ILE A 198 -13.25 -3.15 4.52
C ILE A 198 -12.14 -2.68 5.46
N SER A 199 -10.91 -3.22 5.32
CA SER A 199 -9.77 -2.79 6.12
C SER A 199 -9.42 -1.32 5.86
N GLY A 200 -9.48 -0.88 4.60
CA GLY A 200 -9.24 0.51 4.21
C GLY A 200 -10.22 1.48 4.87
N ILE A 201 -11.52 1.27 4.70
CA ILE A 201 -12.56 2.13 5.28
C ILE A 201 -12.46 2.12 6.81
N LEU A 202 -12.28 0.95 7.42
CA LEU A 202 -12.14 0.86 8.87
C LEU A 202 -10.92 1.64 9.37
N SER A 203 -9.80 1.58 8.65
CA SER A 203 -8.59 2.33 9.02
C SER A 203 -8.79 3.85 8.92
N ILE A 204 -9.58 4.34 7.96
CA ILE A 204 -9.96 5.76 7.85
C ILE A 204 -10.81 6.14 9.06
N CYS A 205 -11.82 5.33 9.40
CA CYS A 205 -12.70 5.58 10.55
C CYS A 205 -11.90 5.64 11.86
N ILE A 206 -11.05 4.65 12.12
CA ILE A 206 -10.22 4.60 13.34
C ILE A 206 -9.22 5.76 13.35
N ALA A 207 -8.60 6.10 12.21
CA ALA A 207 -7.68 7.23 12.12
C ALA A 207 -8.38 8.55 12.44
N ASN A 208 -9.59 8.76 11.92
CA ASN A 208 -10.37 9.96 12.16
C ASN A 208 -10.76 10.09 13.66
N VAL A 209 -11.26 9.02 14.27
CA VAL A 209 -11.63 9.01 15.70
C VAL A 209 -10.40 9.23 16.59
N THR A 210 -9.30 8.53 16.31
CA THR A 210 -8.07 8.62 17.10
C THR A 210 -7.47 10.02 17.02
N PHE A 211 -7.49 10.66 15.84
CA PHE A 211 -6.99 12.02 15.68
C PHE A 211 -7.81 13.05 16.47
N THR A 212 -9.14 12.91 16.49
CA THR A 212 -10.02 13.79 17.27
C THR A 212 -9.83 13.63 18.78
N LEU A 213 -9.49 12.42 19.26
CA LEU A 213 -9.26 12.14 20.69
C LEU A 213 -7.90 12.62 21.23
N ILE A 214 -6.90 12.78 20.36
CA ILE A 214 -5.53 13.19 20.73
C ILE A 214 -5.35 14.71 20.65
N LYS A 215 -6.30 15.42 20.03
CA LYS A 215 -6.32 16.88 19.90
C LYS A 215 -6.82 17.53 21.19
#